data_AF-A0A8H6YQS4-F1
#
_entry.id   AF-A0A8H6YQS4-F1
#
_cell.length_a   1.000
_cell.length_b   1.000
_cell.length_c   1.000
_cell.angle_alpha   90.00
_cell.angle_beta   90.00
_cell.angle_gamma   90.00
#
_symmetry.space_group_name_H-M   'P 1'
#
loop_
_entity.id
_entity.type
_entity.pdbx_description
1 polymer ?
#
loop_
_entity_poly.entity_id
_entity_poly.type
_entity_poly.pdbx_seq_one_letter_code
_entity_poly.pdbx_strand_id
1 'polypeptide(L)'
;MSSPPVKRQRTENTPITHSDVWYKDGSVVLQADTQQFRVHWSVLCQHSSFFRNLEDLPQPPDQPLVDGCPIVEIQDAAVDIEHLLKALYNPALFNEKAIPFAYISSFIRIGRKYEFKDLFNIAVERLAFENPTTLEEYVTLSDIVKAAGNPDPSFVHTTTRIVHYPGIHYDMLALARENNLLEVLPCAYYRIARMSMVTLFQEIQRPDGTVCALSSLDRTTCTLGHERILQAQWKPGNSLGWLMRWIPAADCTDVSSCQRNRESLLNKIVLSAEVHSFITVSYIKALFCTACGDLVKAAVTAGRAKMWEDLPSYFDLPPWSELKSSTEL
;
A
#
# COMPACT_ATOMS: atom_id res chain seq x y z
N MET A 1 5.17 54.35 -7.75
CA MET A 1 4.00 53.90 -8.53
C MET A 1 3.50 52.63 -7.90
N SER A 2 2.38 52.69 -7.19
CA SER A 2 1.80 51.57 -6.44
C SER A 2 1.07 50.62 -7.37
N SER A 3 1.39 49.33 -7.30
CA SER A 3 0.65 48.28 -8.00
C SER A 3 -0.79 48.19 -7.46
N PRO A 4 -1.81 48.02 -8.31
CA PRO A 4 -3.19 47.90 -7.84
C PRO A 4 -3.40 46.55 -7.15
N PRO A 5 -4.31 46.46 -6.17
CA PRO A 5 -4.59 45.21 -5.48
C PRO A 5 -5.27 44.21 -6.42
N VAL A 6 -4.80 42.97 -6.36
CA VAL A 6 -5.40 41.82 -7.06
C VAL A 6 -6.86 41.71 -6.63
N LYS A 7 -7.79 41.92 -7.57
CA LYS A 7 -9.23 41.68 -7.37
C LYS A 7 -9.41 40.22 -6.99
N ARG A 8 -9.91 39.96 -5.77
CA ARG A 8 -10.44 38.67 -5.33
C ARG A 8 -11.41 38.16 -6.40
N GLN A 9 -11.09 37.00 -6.98
CA GLN A 9 -12.00 36.28 -7.85
C GLN A 9 -13.22 35.86 -7.01
N ARG A 10 -14.40 36.30 -7.44
CA ARG A 10 -15.70 35.94 -6.88
C ARG A 10 -15.91 34.44 -7.15
N THR A 11 -15.90 33.62 -6.10
CA THR A 11 -16.34 32.22 -6.18
C THR A 11 -17.78 32.19 -6.69
N GLU A 12 -18.00 31.38 -7.73
CA GLU A 12 -19.33 31.07 -8.25
C GLU A 12 -20.15 30.42 -7.12
N ASN A 13 -21.42 30.82 -6.98
CA ASN A 13 -22.36 30.27 -5.99
C ASN A 13 -22.74 28.83 -6.37
N THR A 14 -21.84 27.88 -6.16
CA THR A 14 -22.20 26.47 -6.24
C THR A 14 -23.16 26.16 -5.08
N PRO A 15 -24.36 25.61 -5.35
CA PRO A 15 -25.35 25.37 -4.32
C PRO A 15 -24.84 24.34 -3.31
N ILE A 16 -25.04 24.64 -2.03
CA ILE A 16 -24.76 23.69 -0.94
C ILE A 16 -25.79 22.56 -1.00
N THR A 17 -25.33 21.32 -0.85
CA THR A 17 -26.15 20.10 -0.85
C THR A 17 -25.98 19.32 0.45
N HIS A 18 -27.05 18.66 0.90
CA HIS A 18 -26.98 17.76 2.07
C HIS A 18 -26.55 16.36 1.62
N SER A 19 -25.67 15.72 2.39
CA SER A 19 -25.26 14.32 2.20
C SER A 19 -26.34 13.36 2.71
N ASP A 20 -26.25 12.08 2.31
CA ASP A 20 -27.02 10.98 2.89
C ASP A 20 -26.68 10.74 4.37
N VAL A 21 -25.50 11.18 4.83
CA VAL A 21 -25.16 11.21 6.25
C VAL A 21 -25.77 12.45 6.90
N TRP A 22 -27.07 12.33 7.19
CA TRP A 22 -27.86 13.40 7.79
C TRP A 22 -28.74 12.87 8.92
N TYR A 23 -28.30 13.08 10.16
CA TYR A 23 -29.04 12.66 11.34
C TYR A 23 -29.96 13.79 11.81
N LYS A 24 -31.27 13.48 11.93
CA LYS A 24 -32.31 14.45 12.32
C LYS A 24 -32.07 15.02 13.74
N ASP A 25 -31.45 14.23 14.60
CA ASP A 25 -31.06 14.55 15.97
C ASP A 25 -29.59 15.01 16.09
N GLY A 26 -28.88 15.17 14.97
CA GLY A 26 -27.51 15.66 14.95
C GLY A 26 -27.38 17.03 15.60
N SER A 27 -26.25 17.24 16.27
CA SER A 27 -25.92 18.42 17.07
C SER A 27 -24.91 19.36 16.40
N VAL A 28 -24.35 18.97 15.25
CA VAL A 28 -23.39 19.77 14.48
C VAL A 28 -23.53 19.46 13.00
N VAL A 29 -23.27 20.47 12.16
CA VAL A 29 -23.14 20.31 10.71
C VAL A 29 -21.69 20.48 10.31
N LEU A 30 -21.08 19.45 9.74
CA LEU A 30 -19.78 19.57 9.09
C LEU A 30 -20.01 19.99 7.63
N GLN A 31 -19.29 21.00 7.15
CA GLN A 31 -19.32 21.41 5.76
C GLN A 31 -17.97 21.17 5.12
N ALA A 32 -17.93 20.33 4.08
CA ALA A 32 -16.74 20.09 3.27
C ALA A 32 -17.09 20.37 1.81
N ASP A 33 -16.31 21.21 1.15
CA ASP A 33 -16.64 21.79 -0.16
C ASP A 33 -18.06 22.40 -0.17
N THR A 34 -18.94 21.89 -1.03
CA THR A 34 -20.35 22.28 -1.17
C THR A 34 -21.29 21.24 -0.56
N GLN A 35 -20.78 20.32 0.27
CA GLN A 35 -21.56 19.25 0.89
C GLN A 35 -21.59 19.40 2.40
N GLN A 36 -22.78 19.24 2.98
CA GLN A 36 -23.01 19.30 4.41
C GLN A 36 -23.42 17.94 4.98
N PHE A 37 -22.93 17.65 6.17
CA PHE A 37 -23.15 16.41 6.90
C PHE A 37 -23.66 16.77 8.29
N ARG A 38 -24.85 16.33 8.65
CA ARG A 38 -25.42 16.60 9.98
C ARG A 38 -25.20 15.40 10.88
N VAL A 39 -24.38 15.58 11.93
CA VAL A 39 -23.85 14.51 12.78
C VAL A 39 -23.84 14.92 14.25
N HIS A 40 -23.26 14.09 15.11
CA HIS A 40 -23.27 14.27 16.57
C HIS A 40 -21.88 14.61 17.09
N TRP A 41 -21.78 15.67 17.90
CA TRP A 41 -20.56 16.01 18.63
C TRP A 41 -20.06 14.84 19.46
N SER A 42 -20.96 14.16 20.18
CA SER A 42 -20.61 13.00 21.01
C SER A 42 -19.84 11.92 20.24
N VAL A 43 -20.22 11.65 18.99
CA VAL A 43 -19.55 10.66 18.13
C VAL A 43 -18.19 11.17 17.65
N LEU A 44 -18.11 12.42 17.18
CA LEU A 44 -16.85 13.03 16.75
C LEU A 44 -15.83 13.09 17.89
N CYS A 45 -16.25 13.61 19.05
CA CYS A 45 -15.40 13.78 20.24
C CYS A 45 -14.99 12.46 20.88
N GLN A 46 -15.78 11.39 20.72
CA GLN A 46 -15.41 10.05 21.16
C GLN A 46 -14.18 9.52 20.41
N HIS A 47 -14.08 9.81 19.11
CA HIS A 47 -13.05 9.24 18.24
C HIS A 47 -11.94 10.22 17.83
N SER A 48 -12.07 11.51 18.14
CA SER A 48 -11.10 12.55 17.81
C SER A 48 -10.90 13.53 18.96
N SER A 49 -9.65 13.66 19.41
CA SER A 49 -9.26 14.70 20.37
C SER A 49 -9.30 16.10 19.75
N PHE A 50 -9.05 16.24 18.44
CA PHE A 50 -9.22 17.49 17.72
C PHE A 50 -10.66 18.02 17.85
N PHE A 51 -11.66 17.19 17.54
CA PHE A 51 -13.07 17.62 17.61
C PHE A 51 -13.53 17.87 19.05
N ARG A 52 -13.00 17.13 20.02
CA ARG A 52 -13.23 17.41 21.45
C ARG A 52 -12.75 18.80 21.85
N ASN A 53 -11.50 19.13 21.48
CA ASN A 53 -10.95 20.46 21.76
C ASN A 53 -11.73 21.55 21.01
N LEU A 54 -12.19 21.28 19.79
CA LEU A 54 -12.97 22.21 18.98
C LEU A 54 -14.36 22.47 19.59
N GLU A 55 -15.02 21.46 20.17
CA GLU A 55 -16.30 21.61 20.85
C GLU A 55 -16.20 22.50 22.09
N ASP A 56 -15.08 22.41 22.82
CA ASP A 56 -14.81 23.21 24.03
C ASP A 56 -14.53 24.70 23.73
N LEU A 57 -14.33 25.08 22.46
CA LEU A 57 -14.07 26.47 22.08
C LEU A 57 -15.36 27.32 22.12
N PRO A 58 -15.29 28.56 22.61
CA PRO A 58 -16.43 29.47 22.57
C PRO A 58 -16.88 29.73 21.13
N GLN A 59 -18.14 29.43 20.81
CA GLN A 59 -18.69 29.72 19.48
C GLN A 59 -19.04 31.21 19.35
N PRO A 60 -18.74 31.86 18.21
CA PRO A 60 -19.19 33.22 17.94
C PRO A 60 -20.72 33.32 18.04
N PRO A 61 -21.27 34.36 18.67
CA PRO A 61 -22.72 34.50 18.87
C PRO A 61 -23.52 34.63 17.56
N ASP A 62 -22.88 35.09 16.48
CA ASP A 62 -23.52 35.34 15.17
C ASP A 62 -23.21 34.26 14.11
N GLN A 63 -22.81 33.05 14.54
CA GLN A 63 -22.46 31.99 13.60
C GLN A 63 -23.71 31.48 12.86
N PRO A 64 -23.66 31.32 11.52
CA PRO A 64 -24.77 30.74 10.77
C PRO A 64 -25.08 29.32 11.26
N LEU A 65 -26.38 29.04 11.42
CA LEU A 65 -26.90 27.74 11.81
C LEU A 65 -27.61 27.07 10.64
N VAL A 66 -27.50 25.75 10.56
CA VAL A 66 -28.28 24.91 9.65
C VAL A 66 -29.08 23.94 10.51
N ASP A 67 -30.40 23.95 10.36
CA ASP A 67 -31.34 23.18 11.20
C ASP A 67 -31.14 23.39 12.72
N GLY A 68 -30.70 24.59 13.12
CA GLY A 68 -30.41 24.92 14.52
C GLY A 68 -29.06 24.38 15.03
N CYS A 69 -28.24 23.79 14.17
CA CYS A 69 -26.91 23.28 14.50
C CYS A 69 -25.81 24.24 14.02
N PRO A 70 -24.71 24.38 14.79
CA PRO A 70 -23.54 25.13 14.34
C PRO A 70 -22.87 24.44 13.15
N ILE A 71 -22.31 25.24 12.24
CA ILE A 71 -21.58 24.76 11.06
C ILE A 71 -20.08 24.79 11.34
N VAL A 72 -19.41 23.65 11.20
CA VAL A 72 -17.95 23.54 11.20
C VAL A 72 -17.46 23.34 9.77
N GLU A 73 -16.77 24.34 9.23
CA GLU A 73 -16.15 24.24 7.91
C GLU A 73 -14.86 23.42 7.98
N ILE A 74 -14.78 22.43 7.09
CA ILE A 74 -13.66 21.50 6.91
C ILE A 74 -13.08 21.75 5.51
N GLN A 75 -11.75 21.77 5.40
CA GLN A 75 -11.06 22.11 4.15
C GLN A 75 -10.76 20.90 3.26
N ASP A 76 -11.10 19.70 3.71
CA ASP A 76 -10.85 18.44 3.00
C ASP A 76 -12.01 18.09 2.07
N ALA A 77 -11.75 17.16 1.15
CA ALA A 77 -12.73 16.74 0.17
C ALA A 77 -13.95 16.10 0.85
N ALA A 78 -15.15 16.44 0.38
CA ALA A 78 -16.40 15.90 0.92
C ALA A 78 -16.42 14.35 0.98
N VAL A 79 -15.86 13.68 -0.03
CA VAL A 79 -15.78 12.21 -0.09
C VAL A 79 -14.94 11.61 1.06
N ASP A 80 -13.87 12.29 1.48
CA ASP A 80 -13.03 11.81 2.58
C ASP A 80 -13.77 11.89 3.91
N ILE A 81 -14.51 12.99 4.13
CA ILE A 81 -15.36 13.19 5.30
C ILE A 81 -16.52 12.18 5.30
N GLU A 82 -17.14 11.93 4.16
CA GLU A 82 -18.21 10.94 4.05
C GLU A 82 -17.74 9.52 4.41
N HIS A 83 -16.59 9.08 3.91
CA HIS A 83 -16.01 7.78 4.27
C HIS A 83 -15.76 7.65 5.76
N LEU A 84 -15.23 8.70 6.40
CA LEU A 84 -15.01 8.73 7.84
C LEU A 84 -16.31 8.70 8.63
N LEU A 85 -17.32 9.48 8.24
CA LEU A 85 -18.58 9.48 8.96
C LEU A 85 -19.30 8.14 8.82
N LYS A 86 -19.31 7.54 7.62
CA LYS A 86 -19.80 6.17 7.43
C LYS A 86 -19.04 5.19 8.34
N ALA A 87 -17.76 5.43 8.58
CA ALA A 87 -16.96 4.61 9.48
C ALA A 87 -17.42 4.69 10.94
N LEU A 88 -17.58 5.91 11.44
CA LEU A 88 -17.95 6.16 12.84
C LEU A 88 -19.35 5.64 13.17
N TYR A 89 -20.28 5.76 12.21
CA TYR A 89 -21.67 5.35 12.41
C TYR A 89 -21.97 3.90 12.03
N ASN A 90 -21.08 3.23 11.29
CA ASN A 90 -21.18 1.82 10.98
C ASN A 90 -19.85 1.08 11.18
N PRO A 91 -19.46 0.78 12.44
CA PRO A 91 -18.21 0.08 12.73
C PRO A 91 -18.10 -1.31 12.09
N ALA A 92 -19.23 -1.93 11.73
CA ALA A 92 -19.23 -3.24 11.07
C ALA A 92 -18.55 -3.22 9.70
N LEU A 93 -18.48 -2.06 9.04
CA LEU A 93 -17.78 -1.88 7.76
C LEU A 93 -16.29 -2.26 7.86
N PHE A 94 -15.67 -2.19 9.04
CA PHE A 94 -14.25 -2.51 9.24
C PHE A 94 -13.98 -3.92 9.74
N ASN A 95 -15.04 -4.65 10.11
CA ASN A 95 -14.96 -6.07 10.38
C ASN A 95 -14.86 -6.87 9.06
N GLU A 96 -15.12 -6.23 7.91
CA GLU A 96 -14.88 -6.83 6.61
C GLU A 96 -13.39 -7.13 6.43
N LYS A 97 -13.11 -8.32 5.89
CA LYS A 97 -11.74 -8.75 5.65
C LYS A 97 -11.01 -7.79 4.73
N ALA A 98 -11.62 -7.41 3.61
CA ALA A 98 -11.08 -6.44 2.66
C ALA A 98 -12.03 -5.25 2.53
N ILE A 99 -11.48 -4.03 2.54
CA ILE A 99 -12.26 -2.80 2.34
C ILE A 99 -11.75 -2.03 1.12
N PRO A 100 -12.58 -1.18 0.48
CA PRO A 100 -12.14 -0.39 -0.66
C PRO A 100 -10.96 0.52 -0.31
N PHE A 101 -10.00 0.65 -1.22
CA PHE A 101 -8.83 1.51 -1.04
C PHE A 101 -9.21 2.98 -0.78
N ALA A 102 -10.35 3.45 -1.30
CA ALA A 102 -10.84 4.80 -1.06
C ALA A 102 -10.99 5.10 0.44
N TYR A 103 -11.54 4.17 1.23
CA TYR A 103 -11.62 4.30 2.69
C TYR A 103 -10.24 4.37 3.34
N ILE A 104 -9.31 3.51 2.92
CA ILE A 104 -7.91 3.49 3.40
C ILE A 104 -7.24 4.85 3.16
N SER A 105 -7.37 5.36 1.94
CA SER A 105 -6.84 6.67 1.54
C SER A 105 -7.44 7.81 2.37
N SER A 106 -8.76 7.84 2.52
CA SER A 106 -9.44 8.86 3.32
C SER A 106 -8.97 8.83 4.77
N PHE A 107 -8.93 7.67 5.41
CA PHE A 107 -8.52 7.54 6.82
C PHE A 107 -7.08 7.94 7.07
N ILE A 108 -6.16 7.62 6.15
CA ILE A 108 -4.78 8.05 6.27
C ILE A 108 -4.68 9.58 6.19
N ARG A 109 -5.35 10.21 5.22
CA ARG A 109 -5.30 11.66 4.99
C ARG A 109 -5.92 12.47 6.13
N ILE A 110 -7.16 12.15 6.51
CA ILE A 110 -7.91 12.94 7.49
C ILE A 110 -7.70 12.44 8.92
N GLY A 111 -7.41 11.16 9.11
CA GLY A 111 -7.28 10.56 10.44
C GLY A 111 -6.06 11.09 11.19
N ARG A 112 -4.96 11.36 10.47
CA ARG A 112 -3.82 12.07 11.05
C ARG A 112 -4.14 13.54 11.33
N LYS A 113 -4.77 14.23 10.37
CA LYS A 113 -5.06 15.69 10.46
C LYS A 113 -6.03 16.04 11.59
N TYR A 114 -7.06 15.23 11.77
CA TYR A 114 -8.11 15.41 12.76
C TYR A 114 -8.03 14.39 13.91
N GLU A 115 -6.88 13.75 14.09
CA GLU A 115 -6.59 12.87 15.23
C GLU A 115 -7.59 11.72 15.44
N PHE A 116 -8.16 11.16 14.37
CA PHE A 116 -8.92 9.90 14.41
C PHE A 116 -7.97 8.71 14.42
N LYS A 117 -7.27 8.52 15.53
CA LYS A 117 -6.17 7.55 15.69
C LYS A 117 -6.57 6.12 15.33
N ASP A 118 -7.75 5.68 15.74
CA ASP A 118 -8.21 4.30 15.47
C ASP A 118 -8.37 4.04 13.96
N LEU A 119 -9.02 4.96 13.24
CA LEU A 119 -9.21 4.83 11.78
C LEU A 119 -7.87 4.93 11.04
N PHE A 120 -6.99 5.84 11.46
CA PHE A 120 -5.65 5.95 10.91
C PHE A 120 -4.86 4.65 11.08
N ASN A 121 -4.84 4.09 12.30
CA ASN A 121 -4.14 2.85 12.61
C ASN A 121 -4.70 1.65 11.84
N ILE A 122 -6.02 1.52 11.72
CA ILE A 122 -6.67 0.47 10.91
C ILE A 122 -6.21 0.57 9.45
N ALA A 123 -6.15 1.77 8.89
CA ALA A 123 -5.76 1.97 7.50
C ALA A 123 -4.27 1.67 7.27
N VAL A 124 -3.39 2.10 8.17
CA VAL A 124 -1.95 1.80 8.13
C VAL A 124 -1.70 0.30 8.27
N GLU A 125 -2.37 -0.38 9.21
CA GLU A 125 -2.21 -1.83 9.41
C GLU A 125 -2.61 -2.60 8.14
N ARG A 126 -3.69 -2.20 7.47
CA ARG A 126 -4.10 -2.81 6.20
C ARG A 126 -3.11 -2.55 5.08
N LEU A 127 -2.54 -1.35 5.00
CA LEU A 127 -1.53 -1.01 4.00
C LEU A 127 -0.21 -1.77 4.21
N ALA A 128 0.22 -1.90 5.47
CA ALA A 128 1.39 -2.68 5.87
C ALA A 128 1.20 -4.18 5.65
N PHE A 129 -0.02 -4.70 5.84
CA PHE A 129 -0.34 -6.09 5.51
C PHE A 129 -0.15 -6.40 4.02
N GLU A 130 -0.53 -5.48 3.11
CA GLU A 130 -0.29 -5.66 1.67
C GLU A 130 1.21 -5.53 1.29
N ASN A 131 1.96 -4.78 2.10
CA ASN A 131 3.36 -4.39 1.86
C ASN A 131 4.21 -4.73 3.09
N PRO A 132 4.38 -6.03 3.38
CA PRO A 132 5.03 -6.48 4.62
C PRO A 132 6.47 -5.99 4.74
N THR A 133 6.93 -5.86 5.98
CA THR A 133 8.31 -5.44 6.29
C THR A 133 9.25 -6.63 6.49
N THR A 134 8.72 -7.84 6.64
CA THR A 134 9.51 -9.06 6.83
C THR A 134 9.36 -10.03 5.66
N LEU A 135 10.42 -10.81 5.41
CA LEU A 135 10.40 -11.84 4.38
C LEU A 135 9.38 -12.94 4.67
N GLU A 136 9.21 -13.29 5.96
CA GLU A 136 8.28 -14.34 6.39
C GLU A 136 6.83 -13.98 6.05
N GLU A 137 6.40 -12.75 6.36
CA GLU A 137 5.08 -12.25 6.00
C GLU A 137 4.91 -12.22 4.47
N TYR A 138 5.91 -11.73 3.73
CA TYR A 138 5.85 -11.69 2.26
C TYR A 138 5.69 -13.07 1.62
N VAL A 139 6.49 -14.04 2.08
CA VAL A 139 6.42 -15.42 1.58
C VAL A 139 5.09 -16.05 1.96
N THR A 140 4.61 -15.85 3.19
CA THR A 140 3.31 -16.35 3.65
C THR A 140 2.18 -15.84 2.76
N LEU A 141 2.14 -14.54 2.48
CA LEU A 141 1.15 -13.95 1.57
C LEU A 141 1.26 -14.55 0.16
N SER A 142 2.47 -14.70 -0.37
CA SER A 142 2.67 -15.29 -1.69
C SER A 142 2.22 -16.76 -1.76
N ASP A 143 2.42 -17.53 -0.69
CA ASP A 143 2.07 -18.94 -0.65
C ASP A 143 0.56 -19.15 -0.48
N ILE A 144 -0.12 -18.30 0.31
CA ILE A 144 -1.59 -18.32 0.39
C ILE A 144 -2.20 -18.01 -0.99
N VAL A 145 -1.69 -16.99 -1.70
CA VAL A 145 -2.17 -16.65 -3.06
C VAL A 145 -1.95 -17.83 -4.04
N LYS A 146 -0.83 -18.54 -3.94
CA LYS A 146 -0.56 -19.72 -4.79
C LYS A 146 -1.44 -20.92 -4.43
N ALA A 147 -1.68 -21.15 -3.14
CA ALA A 147 -2.53 -22.23 -2.65
C ALA A 147 -4.00 -22.04 -3.06
N ALA A 148 -4.45 -20.78 -3.23
CA ALA A 148 -5.76 -20.47 -3.78
C ALA A 148 -5.93 -20.90 -5.26
N GLY A 149 -4.84 -21.26 -5.95
CA GLY A 149 -4.87 -22.09 -7.16
C GLY A 149 -5.48 -21.48 -8.43
N ASN A 150 -5.81 -20.18 -8.47
CA ASN A 150 -6.64 -19.64 -9.57
C ASN A 150 -6.14 -18.29 -10.12
N PRO A 151 -6.07 -18.10 -11.46
CA PRO A 151 -5.86 -16.80 -12.11
C PRO A 151 -7.10 -15.87 -12.10
N ASP A 152 -8.16 -16.20 -11.35
CA ASP A 152 -9.38 -15.40 -11.25
C ASP A 152 -9.18 -14.19 -10.31
N PRO A 153 -9.32 -12.94 -10.80
CA PRO A 153 -9.23 -11.73 -9.99
C PRO A 153 -10.18 -11.70 -8.77
N SER A 154 -11.28 -12.44 -8.81
CA SER A 154 -12.24 -12.52 -7.69
C SER A 154 -11.74 -13.32 -6.49
N PHE A 155 -10.74 -14.19 -6.66
CA PHE A 155 -10.14 -14.97 -5.56
C PHE A 155 -8.99 -14.24 -4.84
N VAL A 156 -8.42 -13.19 -5.46
CA VAL A 156 -7.45 -12.28 -4.81
C VAL A 156 -8.05 -11.66 -3.54
N HIS A 157 -9.37 -11.50 -3.48
CA HIS A 157 -10.10 -11.01 -2.31
C HIS A 157 -10.06 -11.94 -1.08
N THR A 158 -9.64 -13.21 -1.22
CA THR A 158 -9.61 -14.14 -0.09
C THR A 158 -8.36 -14.00 0.77
N THR A 159 -7.34 -13.24 0.34
CA THR A 159 -6.07 -13.11 1.08
C THR A 159 -5.66 -11.67 1.36
N THR A 160 -6.26 -10.70 0.65
CA THR A 160 -5.96 -9.27 0.83
C THR A 160 -6.85 -8.65 1.91
N ARG A 161 -6.39 -7.53 2.48
CA ARG A 161 -7.15 -6.63 3.35
C ARG A 161 -7.62 -5.36 2.64
N ILE A 162 -7.24 -5.19 1.38
CA ILE A 162 -7.69 -4.12 0.49
C ILE A 162 -8.33 -4.73 -0.76
N VAL A 163 -9.47 -4.18 -1.19
CA VAL A 163 -10.14 -4.61 -2.44
C VAL A 163 -9.21 -4.32 -3.62
N HIS A 164 -8.90 -5.37 -4.38
CA HIS A 164 -8.02 -5.31 -5.53
C HIS A 164 -8.69 -4.65 -6.75
N TYR A 165 -7.94 -3.83 -7.48
CA TYR A 165 -8.31 -3.29 -8.79
C TYR A 165 -7.06 -2.96 -9.62
N PRO A 166 -7.16 -2.82 -10.96
CA PRO A 166 -6.02 -2.42 -11.79
C PRO A 166 -5.44 -1.07 -11.34
N GLY A 167 -4.14 -1.04 -10.99
CA GLY A 167 -3.47 0.18 -10.55
C GLY A 167 -3.35 0.35 -9.03
N ILE A 168 -3.92 -0.57 -8.24
CA ILE A 168 -3.85 -0.52 -6.76
C ILE A 168 -2.43 -0.37 -6.21
N HIS A 169 -1.43 -1.01 -6.84
CA HIS A 169 -0.03 -0.88 -6.41
C HIS A 169 0.50 0.54 -6.56
N TYR A 170 0.06 1.28 -7.57
CA TYR A 170 0.51 2.67 -7.80
C TYR A 170 -0.13 3.60 -6.78
N ASP A 171 -1.43 3.38 -6.51
CA ASP A 171 -2.16 4.19 -5.55
C ASP A 171 -1.67 3.93 -4.11
N MET A 172 -1.35 2.67 -3.74
CA MET A 172 -0.72 2.34 -2.46
C MET A 172 0.66 3.01 -2.30
N LEU A 173 1.50 2.97 -3.35
CA LEU A 173 2.81 3.62 -3.34
C LEU A 173 2.67 5.14 -3.17
N ALA A 174 1.79 5.77 -3.94
CA ALA A 174 1.55 7.20 -3.89
C ALA A 174 1.06 7.63 -2.50
N LEU A 175 0.06 6.91 -1.95
CA LEU A 175 -0.49 7.18 -0.63
C LEU A 175 0.57 7.05 0.47
N ALA A 176 1.37 5.98 0.44
CA ALA A 176 2.45 5.76 1.41
C ALA A 176 3.48 6.90 1.37
N ARG A 177 3.91 7.30 0.16
CA ARG A 177 4.86 8.38 -0.04
C ARG A 177 4.32 9.73 0.42
N GLU A 178 3.10 10.06 0.03
CA GLU A 178 2.43 11.33 0.38
C GLU A 178 2.21 11.49 1.89
N ASN A 179 2.09 10.37 2.62
CA ASN A 179 1.83 10.37 4.06
C ASN A 179 3.02 9.89 4.89
N ASN A 180 4.22 9.85 4.31
CA ASN A 180 5.46 9.48 5.00
C ASN A 180 5.37 8.11 5.72
N LEU A 181 4.68 7.14 5.11
CA LEU A 181 4.59 5.76 5.61
C LEU A 181 5.77 4.96 5.04
N LEU A 182 6.98 5.27 5.51
CA LEU A 182 8.22 4.86 4.85
C LEU A 182 8.44 3.33 4.89
N GLU A 183 7.94 2.64 5.91
CA GLU A 183 8.03 1.18 6.04
C GLU A 183 7.30 0.40 4.93
N VAL A 184 6.28 1.01 4.32
CA VAL A 184 5.50 0.42 3.21
C VAL A 184 6.28 0.44 1.90
N LEU A 185 7.16 1.44 1.74
CA LEU A 185 7.78 1.77 0.46
C LEU A 185 8.64 0.65 -0.14
N PRO A 186 9.55 -0.04 0.58
CA PRO A 186 10.42 -1.03 -0.05
C PRO A 186 9.65 -2.18 -0.70
N CYS A 187 8.60 -2.70 -0.03
CA CYS A 187 7.78 -3.77 -0.60
C CYS A 187 6.89 -3.25 -1.75
N ALA A 188 6.31 -2.05 -1.61
CA ALA A 188 5.50 -1.44 -2.66
C ALA A 188 6.32 -1.22 -3.95
N TYR A 189 7.52 -0.63 -3.82
CA TYR A 189 8.45 -0.47 -4.93
C TYR A 189 8.86 -1.82 -5.54
N TYR A 190 9.18 -2.81 -4.72
CA TYR A 190 9.52 -4.15 -5.20
C TYR A 190 8.42 -4.79 -6.03
N ARG A 191 7.16 -4.70 -5.58
CA ARG A 191 6.01 -5.24 -6.33
C ARG A 191 5.88 -4.58 -7.71
N ILE A 192 6.06 -3.27 -7.78
CA ILE A 192 6.01 -2.52 -9.05
C ILE A 192 7.22 -2.83 -9.93
N ALA A 193 8.43 -2.85 -9.35
CA ALA A 193 9.66 -3.16 -10.07
C ALA A 193 9.66 -4.58 -10.68
N ARG A 194 8.83 -5.49 -10.18
CA ARG A 194 8.62 -6.84 -10.76
C ARG A 194 7.66 -6.88 -11.94
N MET A 195 6.89 -5.82 -12.16
CA MET A 195 6.00 -5.75 -13.30
C MET A 195 6.80 -5.61 -14.60
N SER A 196 6.16 -5.83 -15.74
CA SER A 196 6.82 -5.65 -17.04
C SER A 196 7.27 -4.20 -17.20
N MET A 197 8.40 -3.99 -17.88
CA MET A 197 8.88 -2.63 -18.20
C MET A 197 7.84 -1.79 -18.93
N VAL A 198 6.98 -2.41 -19.74
CA VAL A 198 5.87 -1.70 -20.41
C VAL A 198 4.89 -1.14 -19.39
N THR A 199 4.53 -1.93 -18.38
CA THR A 199 3.57 -1.52 -17.34
C THR A 199 4.03 -0.28 -16.57
N LEU A 200 5.32 -0.17 -16.25
CA LEU A 200 5.89 0.98 -15.53
C LEU A 200 5.66 2.34 -16.23
N PHE A 201 5.41 2.34 -17.54
CA PHE A 201 5.23 3.55 -18.34
C PHE A 201 3.78 3.74 -18.84
N GLN A 202 2.87 2.84 -18.47
CA GLN A 202 1.47 2.90 -18.87
C GLN A 202 0.62 3.63 -17.83
N GLU A 203 -0.41 4.30 -18.33
CA GLU A 203 -1.55 4.73 -17.53
C GLU A 203 -2.50 3.54 -17.34
N ILE A 204 -3.04 3.39 -16.13
CA ILE A 204 -3.94 2.30 -15.78
C ILE A 204 -5.30 2.91 -15.43
N GLN A 205 -6.35 2.41 -16.06
CA GLN A 205 -7.72 2.86 -15.78
C GLN A 205 -8.22 2.23 -14.48
N ARG A 206 -8.68 3.07 -13.54
CA ARG A 206 -9.35 2.69 -12.30
C ARG A 206 -10.82 2.32 -12.56
N PRO A 207 -11.48 1.60 -11.63
CA PRO A 207 -12.90 1.23 -11.78
C PRO A 207 -13.86 2.41 -11.94
N ASP A 208 -13.53 3.58 -11.38
CA ASP A 208 -14.32 4.82 -11.49
C ASP A 208 -14.11 5.57 -12.82
N GLY A 209 -13.27 5.02 -13.72
CA GLY A 209 -12.94 5.61 -15.01
C GLY A 209 -11.79 6.61 -14.98
N THR A 210 -11.28 6.98 -13.80
CA THR A 210 -10.06 7.81 -13.68
C THR A 210 -8.82 6.99 -14.05
N VAL A 211 -7.68 7.66 -14.24
CA VAL A 211 -6.41 6.99 -14.55
C VAL A 211 -5.38 7.17 -13.43
N CYS A 212 -4.62 6.11 -13.14
CA CYS A 212 -3.43 6.18 -12.29
C CYS A 212 -2.16 5.99 -13.14
N ALA A 213 -1.09 6.67 -12.74
CA ALA A 213 0.22 6.54 -13.35
C ALA A 213 1.29 6.79 -12.29
N LEU A 214 2.45 6.15 -12.45
CA LEU A 214 3.61 6.46 -11.60
C LEU A 214 4.09 7.89 -11.87
N SER A 215 4.40 8.60 -10.79
CA SER A 215 5.11 9.88 -10.87
C SER A 215 6.48 9.69 -11.54
N SER A 216 7.07 10.75 -12.09
CA SER A 216 8.40 10.67 -12.70
C SER A 216 9.47 10.16 -11.72
N LEU A 217 9.33 10.53 -10.44
CA LEU A 217 10.19 10.06 -9.36
C LEU A 217 10.02 8.55 -9.17
N ASP A 218 8.79 8.10 -8.88
CA ASP A 218 8.50 6.69 -8.59
C ASP A 218 8.87 5.77 -9.75
N ARG A 219 8.63 6.24 -10.98
CA ARG A 219 9.00 5.52 -12.20
C ARG A 219 10.51 5.34 -12.31
N THR A 220 11.28 6.39 -12.02
CA THR A 220 12.74 6.34 -12.02
C THR A 220 13.23 5.37 -10.94
N THR A 221 12.71 5.49 -9.72
CA THR A 221 13.04 4.61 -8.59
C THR A 221 12.73 3.15 -8.89
N CYS A 222 11.56 2.84 -9.46
CA CYS A 222 11.19 1.48 -9.85
C CYS A 222 12.10 0.93 -10.96
N THR A 223 12.45 1.76 -11.94
CA THR A 223 13.30 1.36 -13.07
C THR A 223 14.72 1.02 -12.61
N LEU A 224 15.33 1.91 -11.82
CA LEU A 224 16.67 1.69 -11.27
C LEU A 224 16.66 0.52 -10.27
N GLY A 225 15.63 0.43 -9.43
CA GLY A 225 15.46 -0.68 -8.51
C GLY A 225 15.32 -2.02 -9.22
N HIS A 226 14.54 -2.08 -10.31
CA HIS A 226 14.45 -3.27 -11.16
C HIS A 226 15.84 -3.70 -11.65
N GLU A 227 16.62 -2.79 -12.23
CA GLU A 227 17.97 -3.09 -12.73
C GLU A 227 18.88 -3.60 -11.60
N ARG A 228 18.92 -2.89 -10.47
CA ARG A 228 19.75 -3.25 -9.32
C ARG A 228 19.40 -4.64 -8.78
N ILE A 229 18.11 -4.95 -8.65
CA ILE A 229 17.64 -6.26 -8.18
C ILE A 229 17.95 -7.36 -9.19
N LEU A 230 17.73 -7.10 -10.49
CA LEU A 230 18.01 -8.03 -11.58
C LEU A 230 19.49 -8.41 -11.61
N GLN A 231 20.40 -7.46 -11.36
CA GLN A 231 21.83 -7.73 -11.21
C GLN A 231 22.14 -8.43 -9.88
N ALA A 232 21.53 -7.99 -8.78
CA ALA A 232 21.82 -8.50 -7.44
C ALA A 232 21.43 -9.97 -7.27
N GLN A 233 20.32 -10.43 -7.86
CA GLN A 233 19.85 -11.82 -7.66
C GLN A 233 20.88 -12.88 -8.06
N TRP A 234 21.77 -12.58 -9.01
CA TRP A 234 22.82 -13.49 -9.49
C TRP A 234 24.13 -13.43 -8.70
N LYS A 235 24.29 -12.49 -7.78
CA LYS A 235 25.52 -12.35 -6.99
C LYS A 235 25.71 -13.55 -6.06
N PRO A 236 26.95 -14.01 -5.80
CA PRO A 236 27.21 -15.06 -4.81
C PRO A 236 26.58 -14.73 -3.45
N GLY A 237 25.89 -15.70 -2.86
CA GLY A 237 25.17 -15.54 -1.59
C GLY A 237 23.79 -14.87 -1.70
N ASN A 238 23.36 -14.41 -2.88
CA ASN A 238 21.99 -13.93 -3.11
C ASN A 238 21.10 -15.06 -3.68
N SER A 239 19.79 -14.84 -3.79
CA SER A 239 18.78 -15.88 -4.03
C SER A 239 19.04 -16.81 -5.22
N LEU A 240 19.67 -16.31 -6.29
CA LEU A 240 20.00 -17.08 -7.49
C LEU A 240 21.50 -17.22 -7.73
N GLY A 241 22.36 -16.75 -6.83
CA GLY A 241 23.82 -16.85 -6.98
C GLY A 241 24.32 -18.29 -7.10
N TRP A 242 23.64 -19.23 -6.44
CA TRP A 242 23.92 -20.66 -6.52
C TRP A 242 23.73 -21.22 -7.95
N LEU A 243 22.87 -20.60 -8.77
CA LEU A 243 22.70 -21.01 -10.17
C LEU A 243 23.95 -20.72 -10.98
N MET A 244 24.75 -19.72 -10.63
CA MET A 244 25.95 -19.35 -11.41
C MET A 244 27.15 -20.27 -11.11
N ARG A 245 27.24 -20.74 -9.87
CA ARG A 245 28.30 -21.65 -9.40
C ARG A 245 27.67 -22.75 -8.54
N TRP A 246 27.25 -23.83 -9.20
CA TRP A 246 26.63 -24.97 -8.54
C TRP A 246 27.66 -26.08 -8.31
N ILE A 247 27.62 -26.68 -7.12
CA ILE A 247 28.40 -27.85 -6.74
C ILE A 247 27.40 -28.91 -6.25
N PRO A 248 27.39 -30.14 -6.80
CA PRO A 248 26.55 -31.21 -6.31
C PRO A 248 26.85 -31.52 -4.84
N ALA A 249 25.82 -31.96 -4.09
CA ALA A 249 26.03 -32.55 -2.78
C ALA A 249 26.91 -33.81 -2.88
N ALA A 250 27.68 -34.10 -1.83
CA ALA A 250 28.61 -35.24 -1.83
C ALA A 250 27.91 -36.59 -2.04
N ASP A 251 26.66 -36.69 -1.61
CA ASP A 251 25.74 -37.83 -1.70
C ASP A 251 24.70 -37.66 -2.82
N CYS A 252 25.02 -36.87 -3.86
CA CYS A 252 24.15 -36.74 -5.03
C CYS A 252 23.96 -38.09 -5.73
N THR A 253 22.70 -38.51 -5.90
CA THR A 253 22.34 -39.79 -6.53
C THR A 253 22.44 -39.79 -8.06
N ASP A 254 22.33 -38.61 -8.69
CA ASP A 254 22.44 -38.44 -10.15
C ASP A 254 22.90 -37.01 -10.48
N VAL A 255 24.22 -36.85 -10.60
CA VAL A 255 24.87 -35.56 -10.90
C VAL A 255 24.43 -35.03 -12.26
N SER A 256 24.30 -35.89 -13.26
CA SER A 256 23.94 -35.52 -14.64
C SER A 256 22.51 -35.00 -14.72
N SER A 257 21.55 -35.64 -14.04
CA SER A 257 20.17 -35.15 -13.96
C SER A 257 20.07 -33.83 -13.20
N CYS A 258 20.72 -33.72 -12.04
CA CYS A 258 20.72 -32.47 -11.25
C CYS A 258 21.35 -31.30 -12.03
N GLN A 259 22.45 -31.53 -12.75
CA GLN A 259 23.07 -30.53 -13.61
C GLN A 259 22.12 -30.07 -14.72
N ARG A 260 21.48 -31.01 -15.44
CA ARG A 260 20.51 -30.67 -16.50
C ARG A 260 19.32 -29.87 -15.94
N ASN A 261 18.82 -30.22 -14.76
CA ASN A 261 17.72 -29.49 -14.13
C ASN A 261 18.14 -28.06 -13.72
N ARG A 262 19.37 -27.89 -13.21
CA ARG A 262 19.94 -26.57 -12.93
C ARG A 262 20.11 -25.74 -14.20
N GLU A 263 20.62 -26.31 -15.29
CA GLU A 263 20.78 -25.62 -16.57
C GLU A 263 19.42 -25.23 -17.19
N SER A 264 18.45 -26.13 -17.14
CA SER A 264 17.07 -25.85 -17.58
C SER A 264 16.44 -24.69 -16.78
N LEU A 265 16.60 -24.70 -15.45
CA LEU A 265 16.13 -23.61 -14.60
C LEU A 265 16.86 -22.29 -14.90
N LEU A 266 18.19 -22.33 -15.04
CA LEU A 266 18.99 -21.16 -15.39
C LEU A 266 18.52 -20.55 -16.72
N ASN A 267 18.36 -21.37 -17.76
CA ASN A 267 17.87 -20.93 -19.07
C ASN A 267 16.48 -20.30 -18.97
N LYS A 268 15.56 -20.95 -18.24
CA LYS A 268 14.20 -20.43 -18.03
C LYS A 268 14.20 -19.05 -17.37
N ILE A 269 15.02 -18.87 -16.33
CA ILE A 269 15.09 -17.60 -15.60
C ILE A 269 15.78 -16.52 -16.43
N VAL A 270 16.94 -16.81 -17.03
CA VAL A 270 17.70 -15.84 -17.84
C VAL A 270 16.86 -15.33 -19.02
N LEU A 271 16.14 -16.22 -19.71
CA LEU A 271 15.32 -15.84 -20.86
C LEU A 271 14.09 -15.02 -20.50
N SER A 272 13.61 -15.08 -19.25
CA SER A 272 12.48 -14.25 -18.82
C SER A 272 12.82 -12.76 -18.73
N ALA A 273 14.10 -12.41 -18.53
CA ALA A 273 14.52 -11.05 -18.20
C ALA A 273 13.74 -10.41 -17.02
N GLU A 274 13.22 -11.24 -16.12
CA GLU A 274 12.39 -10.82 -14.98
C GLU A 274 13.14 -10.95 -13.64
N VAL A 275 12.60 -10.26 -12.64
CA VAL A 275 13.05 -10.36 -11.25
C VAL A 275 12.43 -11.59 -10.59
N HIS A 276 13.28 -12.55 -10.21
CA HIS A 276 12.92 -13.83 -9.57
C HIS A 276 13.49 -13.96 -8.15
N SER A 277 13.89 -12.84 -7.53
CA SER A 277 14.63 -12.80 -6.26
C SER A 277 13.95 -13.52 -5.09
N PHE A 278 12.62 -13.68 -5.10
CA PHE A 278 11.88 -14.45 -4.07
C PHE A 278 11.12 -15.67 -4.66
N ILE A 279 11.70 -16.34 -5.66
CA ILE A 279 11.18 -17.58 -6.29
C ILE A 279 10.93 -18.72 -5.28
N THR A 280 9.80 -19.43 -5.37
CA THR A 280 9.36 -20.46 -4.39
C THR A 280 10.40 -21.55 -4.14
N VAL A 281 10.79 -21.72 -2.88
CA VAL A 281 11.86 -22.66 -2.47
C VAL A 281 11.46 -24.12 -2.70
N SER A 282 10.22 -24.50 -2.40
CA SER A 282 9.72 -25.86 -2.58
C SER A 282 9.72 -26.29 -4.06
N TYR A 283 9.34 -25.38 -4.96
CA TYR A 283 9.42 -25.58 -6.40
C TYR A 283 10.86 -25.87 -6.85
N ILE A 284 11.84 -25.06 -6.41
CA ILE A 284 13.24 -25.28 -6.79
C ILE A 284 13.77 -26.59 -6.22
N LYS A 285 13.52 -26.86 -4.92
CA LYS A 285 13.97 -28.07 -4.24
C LYS A 285 13.51 -29.34 -4.98
N ALA A 286 12.27 -29.34 -5.47
CA ALA A 286 11.68 -30.49 -6.16
C ALA A 286 12.35 -30.83 -7.50
N LEU A 287 13.18 -29.95 -8.06
CA LEU A 287 13.91 -30.19 -9.31
C LEU A 287 15.17 -31.05 -9.13
N PHE A 288 15.58 -31.34 -7.90
CA PHE A 288 16.84 -32.03 -7.61
C PHE A 288 16.60 -33.33 -6.85
N CYS A 289 17.62 -34.20 -6.81
CA CYS A 289 17.63 -35.29 -5.83
C CYS A 289 17.59 -34.71 -4.41
N THR A 290 17.18 -35.50 -3.41
CA THR A 290 16.99 -35.03 -2.02
C THR A 290 18.18 -34.23 -1.49
N ALA A 291 19.39 -34.79 -1.59
CA ALA A 291 20.62 -34.16 -1.10
C ALA A 291 20.92 -32.80 -1.76
N CYS A 292 20.89 -32.73 -3.10
CA CYS A 292 21.11 -31.48 -3.82
C CYS A 292 19.96 -30.48 -3.58
N GLY A 293 18.73 -30.96 -3.45
CA GLY A 293 17.56 -30.15 -3.15
C GLY A 293 17.64 -29.49 -1.78
N ASP A 294 18.15 -30.19 -0.76
CA ASP A 294 18.35 -29.62 0.58
C ASP A 294 19.47 -28.57 0.59
N LEU A 295 20.57 -28.80 -0.12
CA LEU A 295 21.64 -27.82 -0.31
C LEU A 295 21.13 -26.55 -1.02
N VAL A 296 20.37 -26.73 -2.11
CA VAL A 296 19.78 -25.61 -2.86
C VAL A 296 18.73 -24.88 -2.02
N LYS A 297 17.89 -25.61 -1.26
CA LYS A 297 16.93 -25.01 -0.31
C LYS A 297 17.65 -24.09 0.67
N ALA A 298 18.74 -24.54 1.29
CA ALA A 298 19.52 -23.74 2.23
C ALA A 298 20.09 -22.47 1.55
N ALA A 299 20.70 -22.62 0.37
CA ALA A 299 21.29 -21.50 -0.38
C ALA A 299 20.23 -20.45 -0.81
N VAL A 300 19.10 -20.90 -1.36
CA VAL A 300 17.99 -20.02 -1.78
C VAL A 300 17.38 -19.32 -0.56
N THR A 301 17.20 -20.02 0.55
CA THR A 301 16.61 -19.44 1.78
C THR A 301 17.49 -18.34 2.34
N ALA A 302 18.80 -18.60 2.49
CA ALA A 302 19.77 -17.60 2.96
C ALA A 302 19.86 -16.41 2.01
N GLY A 303 19.90 -16.66 0.70
CA GLY A 303 19.97 -15.60 -0.31
C GLY A 303 18.73 -14.71 -0.34
N ARG A 304 17.54 -15.27 -0.13
CA ARG A 304 16.29 -14.50 -0.02
C ARG A 304 16.28 -13.63 1.24
N ALA A 305 16.71 -14.17 2.39
CA ALA A 305 16.81 -13.40 3.62
C ALA A 305 17.73 -12.19 3.45
N LYS A 306 18.92 -12.41 2.86
CA LYS A 306 19.85 -11.33 2.55
C LYS A 306 19.26 -10.29 1.59
N MET A 307 18.67 -10.73 0.47
CA MET A 307 18.07 -9.80 -0.49
C MET A 307 16.88 -9.02 0.07
N TRP A 308 16.15 -9.59 1.04
CA TRP A 308 15.09 -8.88 1.73
C TRP A 308 15.64 -7.80 2.67
N GLU A 309 16.72 -8.11 3.41
CA GLU A 309 17.41 -7.12 4.24
C GLU A 309 17.97 -5.97 3.39
N ASP A 310 18.55 -6.29 2.23
CA ASP A 310 19.08 -5.30 1.28
C ASP A 310 17.97 -4.55 0.51
N LEU A 311 16.69 -4.96 0.62
CA LEU A 311 15.61 -4.49 -0.24
C LEU A 311 15.46 -2.95 -0.28
N PRO A 312 15.47 -2.23 0.86
CA PRO A 312 15.37 -0.78 0.86
C PRO A 312 16.49 -0.10 0.05
N SER A 313 17.71 -0.63 0.11
CA SER A 313 18.87 -0.06 -0.57
C SER A 313 18.75 -0.09 -2.10
N TYR A 314 18.01 -1.04 -2.68
CA TYR A 314 17.78 -1.06 -4.12
C TYR A 314 16.94 0.12 -4.60
N PHE A 315 16.21 0.77 -3.70
CA PHE A 315 15.35 1.93 -3.97
C PHE A 315 15.86 3.22 -3.31
N ASP A 316 17.14 3.25 -2.92
CA ASP A 316 17.77 4.39 -2.24
C ASP A 316 17.05 4.79 -0.93
N LEU A 317 16.48 3.81 -0.23
CA LEU A 317 15.81 3.99 1.07
C LEU A 317 16.74 3.60 2.24
N PRO A 318 16.55 4.19 3.44
CA PRO A 318 17.20 3.77 4.68
C PRO A 318 16.99 2.28 5.01
N PRO A 319 17.84 1.68 5.85
CA PRO A 319 17.67 0.29 6.29
C PRO A 319 16.37 0.11 7.09
N TRP A 320 15.88 -1.13 7.17
CA TRP A 320 14.61 -1.47 7.83
C TRP A 320 14.49 -0.95 9.26
N SER A 321 15.59 -0.90 10.02
CA SER A 321 15.60 -0.39 11.40
C SER A 321 15.21 1.09 11.50
N GLU A 322 15.51 1.90 10.48
CA GLU A 322 15.16 3.32 10.44
C GLU A 322 13.77 3.55 9.81
N LEU A 323 13.33 2.67 8.92
CA LEU A 323 12.00 2.79 8.31
C LEU A 323 10.87 2.52 9.30
N LYS A 324 11.06 1.54 10.19
CA LYS A 324 10.05 1.10 11.18
C LYS A 324 9.79 2.11 12.30
N SER A 325 10.70 3.05 12.55
CA SER A 325 10.50 4.08 13.58
C SER A 325 9.68 5.29 13.10
N SER A 326 9.28 5.33 11.82
CA SER A 326 8.60 6.49 11.20
C SER A 326 7.06 6.47 11.34
N THR A 327 6.49 5.39 11.86
CA THR A 327 5.04 5.12 11.83
C THR A 327 4.34 5.44 13.16
N GLU A 328 5.07 5.84 14.20
CA GLU A 328 4.48 6.25 15.49
C GLU A 328 3.86 7.66 15.38
N LEU A 329 2.57 7.76 15.72
CA LEU A 329 1.80 9.01 15.80
C LEU A 329 2.08 9.78 17.09
#